data_AF-A0A9D2BZN2-F1
#
_entry.id   AF-A0A9D2BZN2-F1
#
_cell.length_a   1.000
_cell.length_b   1.000
_cell.length_c   1.000
_cell.angle_alpha   90.00
_cell.angle_beta   90.00
_cell.angle_gamma   90.00
#
_symmetry.space_group_name_H-M   'P 1'
#
loop_
_entity.id
_entity.type
_entity.pdbx_description
1 polymer ?
#
loop_
_entity_poly.entity_id
_entity_poly.type
_entity_poly.pdbx_seq_one_letter_code
_entity_poly.pdbx_strand_id
1 'polypeptide(L)'
;MKFQLPQPGARSDCFARLSAFATQFDTTWPQTPQPAAPQDIAALQRETPDPFRYRWPPEYVWFAQHFGTCGLSLSFRLDLTLPPIGQNSLNHGLPPSSPYLFIGQAWIASPFLAYLRTAVGAEPQLVWVPVRAVKAPCSQAANTLEQLLFASVFLDQAYEEYPWKATCTLDAHSPIVQRLQEHLTGCLEDTLCAALMATYASVLVDQSFQRGWFSTNTDQFWFRGDTCVLLSRNWDADGIWDLVVGRIGSYDPAQGEAIAAHMERIGFTCKPGLDSILNAPLQGGTP
;
A
#
# COMPACT_ATOMS: atom_id res chain seq x y z
N MET A 1 3.53 -19.48 -12.05
CA MET A 1 2.78 -18.27 -11.67
C MET A 1 1.38 -18.36 -12.29
N LYS A 2 0.31 -18.27 -11.50
CA LYS A 2 -1.08 -18.48 -11.97
C LYS A 2 -1.72 -17.26 -12.66
N PHE A 3 -1.12 -16.09 -12.49
CA PHE A 3 -1.62 -14.84 -13.06
C PHE A 3 -0.45 -13.96 -13.51
N GLN A 4 -0.75 -12.94 -14.32
CA GLN A 4 0.22 -11.99 -14.82
C GLN A 4 0.35 -10.79 -13.87
N LEU A 5 1.58 -10.54 -13.41
CA LEU A 5 1.89 -9.32 -12.67
C LEU A 5 1.74 -8.08 -13.54
N PRO A 6 1.29 -6.94 -12.98
CA PRO A 6 1.21 -5.70 -13.72
C PRO A 6 2.61 -5.26 -14.14
N GLN A 7 2.75 -4.81 -15.38
CA GLN A 7 4.01 -4.29 -15.92
C GLN A 7 4.05 -2.76 -15.79
N PRO A 8 5.24 -2.15 -15.62
CA PRO A 8 5.37 -0.70 -15.70
C PRO A 8 5.05 -0.23 -17.13
N GLY A 9 4.54 0.99 -17.28
CA GLY A 9 4.13 1.52 -18.58
C GLY A 9 3.91 3.02 -18.58
N ALA A 10 3.33 3.54 -19.65
CA ALA A 10 3.06 4.96 -19.79
C ALA A 10 1.75 5.35 -19.09
N ARG A 11 1.57 6.62 -18.69
CA ARG A 11 0.31 7.06 -18.09
C ARG A 11 -0.90 6.86 -19.03
N SER A 12 -0.69 6.95 -20.34
CA SER A 12 -1.74 6.77 -21.35
C SER A 12 -2.33 5.36 -21.39
N ASP A 13 -1.60 4.35 -20.92
CA ASP A 13 -2.06 2.95 -20.89
C ASP A 13 -2.40 2.46 -19.47
N CYS A 14 -2.23 3.32 -18.45
CA CYS A 14 -2.39 2.97 -17.04
C CYS A 14 -3.76 2.32 -16.75
N PHE A 15 -4.85 2.85 -17.30
CA PHE A 15 -6.19 2.32 -17.05
C PHE A 15 -6.34 0.93 -17.64
N ALA A 16 -5.89 0.74 -18.89
CA ALA A 16 -5.95 -0.55 -19.56
C ALA A 16 -5.11 -1.59 -18.81
N ARG A 17 -3.92 -1.23 -18.32
CA ARG A 17 -3.08 -2.12 -17.50
C ARG A 17 -3.73 -2.46 -16.15
N LEU A 18 -4.29 -1.47 -15.45
CA LEU A 18 -4.93 -1.67 -14.15
C LEU A 18 -6.18 -2.53 -14.28
N SER A 19 -7.01 -2.24 -15.29
CA SER A 19 -8.21 -3.02 -15.63
C SER A 19 -7.85 -4.44 -16.04
N ALA A 20 -6.88 -4.63 -16.94
CA ALA A 20 -6.40 -5.96 -17.34
C ALA A 20 -5.84 -6.76 -16.14
N PHE A 21 -5.15 -6.09 -15.22
CA PHE A 21 -4.66 -6.76 -14.01
C PHE A 21 -5.81 -7.20 -13.09
N ALA A 22 -6.73 -6.30 -12.75
CA ALA A 22 -7.84 -6.56 -11.84
C ALA A 22 -8.83 -7.60 -12.40
N THR A 23 -9.13 -7.54 -13.70
CA THR A 23 -10.08 -8.44 -14.37
C THR A 23 -9.62 -9.90 -14.47
N GLN A 24 -8.35 -10.20 -14.14
CA GLN A 24 -7.90 -11.59 -13.94
C GLN A 24 -8.58 -12.25 -12.75
N PHE A 25 -9.06 -11.46 -11.77
CA PHE A 25 -9.65 -11.94 -10.51
C PHE A 25 -11.12 -11.54 -10.39
N ASP A 26 -11.46 -10.31 -10.78
CA ASP A 26 -12.82 -9.78 -10.74
C ASP A 26 -13.27 -9.27 -12.11
N THR A 27 -14.08 -10.07 -12.79
CA THR A 27 -14.64 -9.72 -14.12
C THR A 27 -15.59 -8.51 -14.08
N THR A 28 -16.05 -8.10 -12.90
CA THR A 28 -16.94 -6.94 -12.72
C THR A 28 -16.18 -5.61 -12.62
N TRP A 29 -14.85 -5.66 -12.55
CA TRP A 29 -14.00 -4.47 -12.54
C TRP A 29 -14.23 -3.59 -13.78
N PRO A 30 -14.20 -2.25 -13.67
CA PRO A 30 -14.42 -1.36 -14.81
C PRO A 30 -13.48 -1.68 -15.99
N GLN A 31 -14.09 -2.03 -17.13
CA GLN A 31 -13.37 -2.31 -18.39
C GLN A 31 -13.25 -1.08 -19.30
N THR A 32 -14.04 -0.05 -19.03
CA THR A 32 -14.01 1.23 -19.75
C THR A 32 -13.92 2.38 -18.76
N PRO A 33 -13.25 3.50 -19.11
CA PRO A 33 -13.20 4.67 -18.26
C PRO A 33 -14.59 5.16 -17.85
N GLN A 34 -14.73 5.55 -16.59
CA GLN A 34 -15.93 6.11 -15.99
C GLN A 34 -15.65 7.55 -15.51
N PRO A 35 -15.53 8.52 -16.43
CA PRO A 35 -15.07 9.87 -16.12
C PRO A 35 -16.06 10.63 -15.23
N ALA A 36 -15.53 11.48 -14.34
CA ALA A 36 -16.30 12.50 -13.63
C ALA A 36 -16.98 13.46 -14.62
N ALA A 37 -17.93 14.25 -14.12
CA ALA A 37 -18.61 15.23 -14.95
C ALA A 37 -17.61 16.25 -15.53
N PRO A 38 -17.79 16.72 -16.78
CA PRO A 38 -16.83 17.61 -17.45
C PRO A 38 -16.50 18.87 -16.64
N GLN A 39 -17.48 19.42 -15.93
CA GLN A 39 -17.29 20.59 -15.07
C GLN A 39 -16.37 20.32 -13.88
N ASP A 40 -16.39 19.10 -13.33
CA ASP A 40 -15.56 18.68 -12.19
C ASP A 40 -14.12 18.49 -12.66
N ILE A 41 -13.93 17.80 -13.80
CA ILE A 41 -12.61 17.66 -14.44
C ILE A 41 -12.05 19.04 -14.78
N ALA A 42 -12.87 19.91 -15.35
CA ALA A 42 -12.48 21.27 -15.65
C ALA A 42 -12.19 22.07 -14.37
N ALA A 43 -12.84 21.81 -13.24
CA ALA A 43 -12.53 22.46 -11.97
C ALA A 43 -11.15 22.03 -11.43
N LEU A 44 -10.86 20.73 -11.46
CA LEU A 44 -9.54 20.18 -11.08
C LEU A 44 -8.41 20.77 -11.95
N GLN A 45 -8.67 20.97 -13.25
CA GLN A 45 -7.72 21.57 -14.20
C GLN A 45 -7.63 23.09 -14.09
N ARG A 46 -8.72 23.77 -13.70
CA ARG A 46 -8.83 25.24 -13.61
C ARG A 46 -8.34 25.82 -12.30
N GLU A 47 -7.84 25.03 -11.34
CA GLU A 47 -7.16 25.60 -10.18
C GLU A 47 -5.98 26.46 -10.66
N THR A 48 -6.28 27.76 -10.82
CA THR A 48 -5.44 28.73 -11.50
C THR A 48 -4.25 29.06 -10.62
N PRO A 49 -3.10 29.41 -11.23
CA PRO A 49 -1.90 29.84 -10.52
C PRO A 49 -2.12 31.23 -9.91
N ASP A 50 -2.91 31.28 -8.85
CA ASP A 50 -2.80 32.30 -7.81
C ASP A 50 -1.59 31.86 -6.95
N PRO A 51 -0.68 32.75 -6.51
CA PRO A 51 0.41 32.40 -5.59
C PRO A 51 -0.01 31.61 -4.34
N PHE A 52 -1.32 31.54 -4.05
CA PHE A 52 -1.90 30.77 -2.94
C PHE A 52 -2.78 29.58 -3.36
N ARG A 53 -2.97 29.30 -4.66
CA ARG A 53 -3.78 28.16 -5.15
C ARG A 53 -2.90 27.14 -5.89
N TYR A 54 -2.79 25.97 -5.29
CA TYR A 54 -2.07 24.83 -5.81
C TYR A 54 -2.91 24.13 -6.89
N ARG A 55 -2.26 23.47 -7.86
CA ARG A 55 -2.91 22.64 -8.87
C ARG A 55 -2.98 21.20 -8.38
N TRP A 56 -4.10 20.53 -8.66
CA TRP A 56 -4.13 19.07 -8.58
C TRP A 56 -3.04 18.42 -9.44
N PRO A 57 -2.36 17.39 -8.93
CA PRO A 57 -1.35 16.69 -9.71
C PRO A 57 -1.99 15.99 -10.91
N PRO A 58 -1.28 15.87 -12.05
CA PRO A 58 -1.82 15.27 -13.27
C PRO A 58 -2.38 13.85 -13.10
N GLU A 59 -1.84 13.07 -12.15
CA GLU A 59 -2.33 11.72 -11.86
C GLU A 59 -3.71 11.71 -11.18
N TYR A 60 -4.06 12.73 -10.40
CA TYR A 60 -5.40 12.84 -9.83
C TYR A 60 -6.43 13.29 -10.88
N VAL A 61 -6.03 14.18 -11.79
CA VAL A 61 -6.86 14.53 -12.96
C VAL A 61 -7.09 13.29 -13.82
N TRP A 62 -6.05 12.48 -14.04
CA TRP A 62 -6.18 11.19 -14.70
C TRP A 62 -7.15 10.26 -13.96
N PHE A 63 -7.06 10.16 -12.64
CA PHE A 63 -8.00 9.36 -11.85
C PHE A 63 -9.45 9.83 -12.05
N ALA A 64 -9.70 11.14 -11.99
CA ALA A 64 -11.02 11.71 -12.25
C ALA A 64 -11.54 11.41 -13.67
N GLN A 65 -10.68 11.29 -14.66
CA GLN A 65 -11.05 10.94 -16.04
C GLN A 65 -11.38 9.45 -16.22
N HIS A 66 -10.97 8.57 -15.30
CA HIS A 66 -11.09 7.12 -15.47
C HIS A 66 -11.98 6.44 -14.44
N PHE A 67 -12.06 6.99 -13.22
CA PHE A 67 -12.83 6.46 -12.10
C PHE A 67 -13.75 7.52 -11.47
N GLY A 68 -13.92 8.68 -12.10
CA GLY A 68 -14.49 9.83 -11.45
C GLY A 68 -15.96 9.71 -11.03
N THR A 69 -16.79 8.93 -11.72
CA THR A 69 -18.20 8.71 -11.30
C THR A 69 -18.39 7.61 -10.29
N CYS A 70 -17.53 6.58 -10.30
CA CYS A 70 -17.66 5.40 -9.46
C CYS A 70 -16.76 5.45 -8.22
N GLY A 71 -15.68 6.23 -8.27
CA GLY A 71 -14.61 6.15 -7.30
C GLY A 71 -13.89 4.80 -7.36
N LEU A 72 -13.29 4.43 -6.24
CA LEU A 72 -12.63 3.16 -6.01
C LEU A 72 -12.86 2.74 -4.56
N SER A 73 -13.24 1.50 -4.33
CA SER A 73 -13.34 0.90 -3.00
C SER A 73 -12.71 -0.48 -3.04
N LEU A 74 -11.69 -0.69 -2.21
CA LEU A 74 -10.96 -1.94 -2.05
C LEU A 74 -11.01 -2.25 -0.56
N SER A 75 -11.45 -3.45 -0.15
CA SER A 75 -11.87 -3.70 1.24
C SER A 75 -11.13 -4.83 1.93
N PHE A 76 -10.25 -5.56 1.25
CA PHE A 76 -9.70 -6.78 1.83
C PHE A 76 -8.55 -6.55 2.84
N ARG A 77 -7.38 -6.09 2.41
CA ARG A 77 -6.20 -5.91 3.30
C ARG A 77 -5.94 -4.46 3.70
N LEU A 78 -6.28 -3.55 2.80
CA LEU A 78 -6.25 -2.11 3.01
C LEU A 78 -7.63 -1.65 2.55
N ASP A 79 -8.48 -1.28 3.51
CA ASP A 79 -9.84 -0.78 3.25
C ASP A 79 -9.77 0.63 2.64
N LEU A 80 -9.26 0.72 1.41
CA LEU A 80 -8.99 1.96 0.68
C LEU A 80 -10.24 2.41 -0.07
N THR A 81 -10.72 3.59 0.27
CA THR A 81 -11.80 4.27 -0.43
C THR A 81 -11.30 5.58 -1.05
N LEU A 82 -11.44 5.70 -2.37
CA LEU A 82 -11.37 6.95 -3.13
C LEU A 82 -12.78 7.28 -3.61
N PRO A 83 -13.51 8.24 -3.00
CA PRO A 83 -14.89 8.51 -3.38
C PRO A 83 -15.02 9.04 -4.81
N PRO A 84 -16.20 8.91 -5.44
CA PRO A 84 -16.53 9.64 -6.67
C PRO A 84 -16.21 11.13 -6.53
N ILE A 85 -15.73 11.77 -7.59
CA ILE A 85 -15.24 13.16 -7.54
C ILE A 85 -16.33 14.12 -7.05
N GLY A 86 -17.55 14.01 -7.59
CA GLY A 86 -18.68 14.85 -7.18
C GLY A 86 -19.21 14.57 -5.77
N GLN A 87 -18.76 13.49 -5.13
CA GLN A 87 -19.15 13.09 -3.77
C GLN A 87 -18.01 13.26 -2.75
N ASN A 88 -16.81 13.68 -3.20
CA ASN A 88 -15.66 13.86 -2.33
C ASN A 88 -15.84 15.08 -1.41
N SER A 89 -16.36 14.82 -0.21
CA SER A 89 -16.52 15.82 0.85
C SER A 89 -15.33 15.91 1.80
N LEU A 90 -14.22 15.19 1.55
CA LEU A 90 -13.07 15.13 2.45
C LEU A 90 -12.40 16.50 2.64
N ASN A 91 -12.54 17.38 1.64
CA ASN A 91 -12.00 18.73 1.67
C ASN A 91 -12.98 19.79 2.21
N HIS A 92 -14.24 19.42 2.50
CA HIS A 92 -15.23 20.35 3.05
C HIS A 92 -14.89 20.73 4.50
N GLY A 93 -15.01 22.02 4.83
CA GLY A 93 -14.73 22.51 6.19
C GLY A 93 -13.25 22.54 6.57
N LEU A 94 -12.34 22.22 5.65
CA LEU A 94 -10.91 22.41 5.89
C LEU A 94 -10.56 23.90 5.86
N PRO A 95 -9.67 24.36 6.75
CA PRO A 95 -9.18 25.72 6.70
C PRO A 95 -8.44 25.95 5.38
N PRO A 96 -8.51 27.16 4.78
CA PRO A 96 -7.77 27.48 3.55
C PRO A 96 -6.26 27.23 3.64
N SER A 97 -5.71 27.29 4.86
CA SER A 97 -4.31 27.03 5.19
C SER A 97 -3.94 25.54 5.31
N SER A 98 -4.88 24.61 5.07
CA SER A 98 -4.57 23.18 5.04
C SER A 98 -3.45 22.90 4.04
N PRO A 99 -2.34 22.24 4.45
CA PRO A 99 -1.30 21.82 3.53
C PRO A 99 -1.70 20.56 2.76
N TYR A 100 -2.89 20.00 3.00
CA TYR A 100 -3.31 18.73 2.41
C TYR A 100 -4.50 18.88 1.46
N LEU A 101 -4.45 18.15 0.35
CA LEU A 101 -5.54 17.93 -0.60
C LEU A 101 -5.99 16.46 -0.49
N PHE A 102 -7.11 16.22 0.20
CA PHE A 102 -7.56 14.86 0.52
C PHE A 102 -8.28 14.22 -0.66
N ILE A 103 -7.91 12.99 -0.97
CA ILE A 103 -8.45 12.24 -2.11
C ILE A 103 -9.11 10.92 -1.72
N GLY A 104 -8.91 10.46 -0.50
CA GLY A 104 -9.48 9.22 0.00
C GLY A 104 -9.12 8.95 1.45
N GLN A 105 -9.40 7.72 1.88
CA GLN A 105 -9.07 7.22 3.21
C GLN A 105 -8.87 5.71 3.17
N ALA A 106 -8.07 5.21 4.11
CA ALA A 106 -8.04 3.81 4.49
C ALA A 106 -8.86 3.61 5.77
N TRP A 107 -9.50 2.45 5.88
CA TRP A 107 -10.39 2.06 6.98
C TRP A 107 -11.61 2.99 7.15
N ILE A 108 -12.34 2.80 8.25
CA ILE A 108 -13.58 3.50 8.55
C ILE A 108 -13.38 5.03 8.63
N ALA A 109 -12.23 5.50 9.10
CA ALA A 109 -12.01 6.94 9.31
C ALA A 109 -10.55 7.43 9.29
N SER A 110 -9.54 6.57 9.13
CA SER A 110 -8.12 6.94 9.20
C SER A 110 -7.22 5.74 8.90
N PRO A 111 -6.06 5.93 8.23
CA PRO A 111 -5.49 7.21 7.78
C PRO A 111 -6.16 7.75 6.52
N PHE A 112 -6.09 9.08 6.34
CA PHE A 112 -6.55 9.74 5.12
C PHE A 112 -5.45 9.73 4.05
N LEU A 113 -5.84 9.55 2.79
CA LEU A 113 -4.95 9.72 1.65
C LEU A 113 -5.04 11.15 1.13
N ALA A 114 -3.90 11.83 1.00
CA ALA A 114 -3.85 13.21 0.52
C ALA A 114 -2.60 13.49 -0.30
N TYR A 115 -2.64 14.58 -1.06
CA TYR A 115 -1.43 15.24 -1.55
C TYR A 115 -0.98 16.31 -0.56
N LEU A 116 0.28 16.25 -0.14
CA LEU A 116 0.95 17.31 0.59
C LEU A 116 1.32 18.44 -0.39
N ARG A 117 0.80 19.63 -0.13
CA ARG A 117 1.11 20.87 -0.84
C ARG A 117 2.54 21.27 -0.51
N THR A 118 3.43 21.15 -1.49
CA THR A 118 4.82 21.61 -1.42
C THR A 118 4.93 23.04 -1.94
N ALA A 119 6.08 23.68 -1.74
CA ALA A 119 6.35 25.02 -2.27
C ALA A 119 6.06 25.11 -3.79
N VAL A 120 5.74 26.31 -4.27
CA VAL A 120 5.41 26.57 -5.68
C VAL A 120 6.48 25.97 -6.61
N GLY A 121 6.07 25.07 -7.50
CA GLY A 121 6.95 24.41 -8.49
C GLY A 121 7.45 23.02 -8.10
N ALA A 122 7.22 22.55 -6.87
CA ALA A 122 7.48 21.16 -6.49
C ALA A 122 6.24 20.28 -6.74
N GLU A 123 6.48 19.04 -7.17
CA GLU A 123 5.43 18.02 -7.34
C GLU A 123 4.84 17.64 -5.97
N PRO A 124 3.49 17.68 -5.82
CA PRO A 124 2.83 17.27 -4.58
C PRO A 124 3.16 15.82 -4.23
N GLN A 125 3.42 15.55 -2.96
CA GLN A 125 3.73 14.21 -2.47
C GLN A 125 2.46 13.49 -2.01
N LEU A 126 2.28 12.23 -2.42
CA LEU A 126 1.17 11.41 -1.94
C LEU A 126 1.48 10.87 -0.53
N VAL A 127 0.63 11.19 0.44
CA VAL A 127 0.87 10.94 1.87
C VAL A 127 -0.34 10.33 2.57
N TRP A 128 -0.05 9.55 3.62
CA TRP A 128 -1.01 9.12 4.62
C TRP A 128 -1.04 10.13 5.77
N VAL A 129 -2.22 10.65 6.08
CA VAL A 129 -2.46 11.61 7.15
C VAL A 129 -3.30 10.94 8.24
N PRO A 130 -2.78 10.75 9.46
CA PRO A 130 -3.45 9.94 10.49
C PRO A 130 -4.75 10.57 11.03
N VAL A 131 -4.90 11.88 10.93
CA VAL A 131 -6.13 12.60 11.27
C VAL A 131 -6.25 13.84 10.38
N ARG A 132 -7.44 14.39 10.15
CA ARG A 132 -7.63 15.60 9.31
C ARG A 132 -7.04 16.89 9.91
N ALA A 133 -6.08 16.81 10.82
CA ALA A 133 -5.45 17.97 11.46
C ALA A 133 -4.31 18.54 10.58
N VAL A 134 -4.29 19.87 10.46
CA VAL A 134 -3.39 20.68 9.61
C VAL A 134 -1.90 20.49 9.93
N LYS A 135 -1.55 19.89 11.09
CA LYS A 135 -0.16 19.72 11.57
C LYS A 135 0.18 18.28 11.94
N ALA A 136 -0.65 17.31 11.56
CA ALA A 136 -0.35 15.92 11.87
C ALA A 136 0.91 15.46 11.11
N PRO A 137 1.82 14.71 11.75
CA PRO A 137 2.90 14.04 11.04
C PRO A 137 2.28 13.06 10.03
N CYS A 138 2.82 13.04 8.82
CA CYS A 138 2.32 12.21 7.73
C CYS A 138 3.44 11.30 7.20
N SER A 139 3.06 10.12 6.71
CA SER A 139 3.96 9.22 5.98
C SER A 139 3.82 9.46 4.49
N GLN A 140 4.89 9.29 3.71
CA GLN A 140 4.71 9.10 2.28
C GLN A 140 3.95 7.80 2.03
N ALA A 141 2.87 7.84 1.25
CA ALA A 141 2.08 6.67 0.89
C ALA A 141 2.73 5.90 -0.26
N ALA A 142 2.99 6.59 -1.37
CA ALA A 142 3.68 6.06 -2.55
C ALA A 142 4.36 7.22 -3.30
N ASN A 143 5.15 6.90 -4.34
CA ASN A 143 5.71 7.96 -5.20
C ASN A 143 4.69 8.48 -6.21
N THR A 144 3.68 7.66 -6.55
CA THR A 144 2.61 8.00 -7.49
C THR A 144 1.30 7.34 -7.05
N LEU A 145 0.18 7.94 -7.43
CA LEU A 145 -1.14 7.34 -7.31
C LEU A 145 -1.23 6.04 -8.10
N GLU A 146 -0.58 5.95 -9.27
CA GLU A 146 -0.54 4.72 -10.06
C GLU A 146 0.04 3.55 -9.25
N GLN A 147 1.21 3.72 -8.63
CA GLN A 147 1.82 2.67 -7.80
C GLN A 147 0.87 2.24 -6.68
N LEU A 148 0.24 3.21 -5.99
CA LEU A 148 -0.70 2.91 -4.92
C LEU A 148 -1.90 2.10 -5.44
N LEU A 149 -2.49 2.48 -6.57
CA LEU A 149 -3.63 1.77 -7.16
C LEU A 149 -3.30 0.31 -7.48
N PHE A 150 -2.15 0.05 -8.12
CA PHE A 150 -1.72 -1.32 -8.41
C PHE A 150 -1.39 -2.12 -7.15
N ALA A 151 -0.75 -1.51 -6.15
CA ALA A 151 -0.50 -2.13 -4.86
C ALA A 151 -1.80 -2.50 -4.14
N SER A 152 -2.76 -1.58 -4.09
CA SER A 152 -4.04 -1.81 -3.43
C SER A 152 -4.86 -2.88 -4.16
N VAL A 153 -4.91 -2.88 -5.50
CA VAL A 153 -5.58 -3.95 -6.26
C VAL A 153 -4.88 -5.30 -6.05
N PHE A 154 -3.54 -5.34 -5.99
CA PHE A 154 -2.82 -6.58 -5.68
C PHE A 154 -3.21 -7.11 -4.29
N LEU A 155 -3.21 -6.23 -3.29
CA LEU A 155 -3.58 -6.57 -1.92
C LEU A 155 -5.03 -7.02 -1.79
N ASP A 156 -5.92 -6.49 -2.62
CA ASP A 156 -7.34 -6.81 -2.59
C ASP A 156 -7.69 -8.10 -3.33
N GLN A 157 -7.06 -8.33 -4.49
CA GLN A 157 -7.44 -9.38 -5.42
C GLN A 157 -6.40 -10.50 -5.49
N ALA A 158 -5.17 -10.17 -5.87
CA ALA A 158 -4.12 -11.16 -6.14
C ALA A 158 -3.54 -11.81 -4.88
N TYR A 159 -3.77 -11.22 -3.70
CA TYR A 159 -3.27 -11.73 -2.43
C TYR A 159 -3.76 -13.16 -2.15
N GLU A 160 -5.03 -13.46 -2.41
CA GLU A 160 -5.63 -14.77 -2.13
C GLU A 160 -5.16 -15.89 -3.08
N GLU A 161 -4.52 -15.53 -4.19
CA GLU A 161 -3.98 -16.53 -5.12
C GLU A 161 -2.76 -17.26 -4.55
N TYR A 162 -2.06 -16.67 -3.57
CA TYR A 162 -0.90 -17.30 -2.96
C TYR A 162 -1.26 -18.13 -1.73
N PRO A 163 -0.76 -19.37 -1.62
CA PRO A 163 -0.85 -20.12 -0.37
C PRO A 163 0.14 -19.53 0.65
N TRP A 164 -0.37 -18.76 1.60
CA TRP A 164 0.42 -18.07 2.62
C TRP A 164 0.97 -19.05 3.66
N LYS A 165 2.28 -19.32 3.60
CA LYS A 165 2.98 -20.31 4.42
C LYS A 165 3.37 -19.78 5.78
N ALA A 166 3.73 -18.50 5.87
CA ALA A 166 4.14 -17.89 7.13
C ALA A 166 3.78 -16.41 7.19
N THR A 167 3.50 -15.94 8.40
CA THR A 167 3.46 -14.52 8.77
C THR A 167 4.57 -14.26 9.77
N CYS A 168 5.46 -13.34 9.44
CA CYS A 168 6.60 -12.97 10.26
C CYS A 168 6.44 -11.54 10.73
N THR A 169 6.44 -11.32 12.04
CA THR A 169 6.28 -9.99 12.61
C THR A 169 7.54 -9.57 13.33
N LEU A 170 7.75 -8.25 13.40
CA LEU A 170 8.80 -7.68 14.22
C LEU A 170 8.17 -6.89 15.36
N ASP A 171 8.32 -7.44 16.56
CA ASP A 171 7.87 -6.85 17.80
C ASP A 171 8.58 -5.51 18.06
N ALA A 172 7.81 -4.49 18.43
CA ALA A 172 8.23 -3.12 18.70
C ALA A 172 9.18 -3.01 19.89
N HIS A 173 9.22 -4.03 20.75
CA HIS A 173 10.15 -4.16 21.87
C HIS A 173 11.31 -5.12 21.58
N SER A 174 11.40 -5.68 20.37
CA SER A 174 12.52 -6.53 20.00
C SER A 174 13.86 -5.78 20.12
N PRO A 175 14.97 -6.48 20.42
CA PRO A 175 16.28 -5.85 20.57
C PRO A 175 16.74 -5.05 19.33
N ILE A 176 16.27 -5.45 18.13
CA ILE A 176 16.60 -4.77 16.87
C ILE A 176 15.89 -3.42 16.79
N VAL A 177 14.61 -3.38 17.17
CA VAL A 177 13.83 -2.14 17.18
C VAL A 177 14.42 -1.16 18.20
N GLN A 178 14.75 -1.62 19.40
CA GLN A 178 15.35 -0.78 20.45
C GLN A 178 16.67 -0.14 19.97
N ARG A 179 17.57 -0.94 19.38
CA ARG A 179 18.85 -0.42 18.85
C ARG A 179 18.64 0.63 17.75
N LEU A 180 17.67 0.43 16.86
CA LEU A 180 17.37 1.40 15.80
C LEU A 180 16.78 2.69 16.37
N GLN A 181 15.91 2.60 17.38
CA GLN A 181 15.35 3.76 18.07
C GLN A 181 16.43 4.62 18.74
N GLU A 182 17.47 4.01 19.33
CA GLU A 182 18.60 4.74 19.93
C GLU A 182 19.37 5.63 18.93
N HIS A 183 19.35 5.26 17.64
CA HIS A 183 20.07 5.98 16.58
C HIS A 183 19.18 6.99 15.83
N LEU A 184 17.85 6.92 15.99
CA LEU A 184 16.88 7.77 15.31
C LEU A 184 16.35 8.84 16.29
N THR A 185 16.89 10.06 16.23
CA THR A 185 16.44 11.18 17.09
C THR A 185 15.24 11.93 16.49
N GLY A 186 14.17 12.11 17.28
CA GLY A 186 13.00 12.95 16.95
C GLY A 186 11.91 12.26 16.12
N CYS A 187 10.89 11.72 16.81
CA CYS A 187 9.61 11.17 16.31
C CYS A 187 9.52 10.72 14.85
N LEU A 188 9.71 9.41 14.56
CA LEU A 188 9.50 8.88 13.20
C LEU A 188 9.15 7.38 13.23
N GLU A 189 7.95 6.99 13.67
CA GLU A 189 7.48 5.60 13.49
C GLU A 189 7.65 5.15 12.03
N ASP A 190 7.43 6.08 11.09
CA ASP A 190 7.62 5.84 9.65
C ASP A 190 9.10 5.62 9.25
N THR A 191 10.06 6.35 9.82
CA THR A 191 11.49 6.11 9.54
C THR A 191 11.97 4.82 10.18
N LEU A 192 11.45 4.50 11.37
CA LEU A 192 11.70 3.22 12.01
C LEU A 192 11.15 2.08 11.14
N CYS A 193 9.89 2.14 10.71
CA CYS A 193 9.27 1.18 9.79
C CYS A 193 10.06 1.06 8.48
N ALA A 194 10.47 2.17 7.86
CA ALA A 194 11.27 2.15 6.65
C ALA A 194 12.64 1.47 6.84
N ALA A 195 13.34 1.76 7.94
CA ALA A 195 14.62 1.13 8.28
C ALA A 195 14.47 -0.38 8.53
N LEU A 196 13.37 -0.77 9.19
CA LEU A 196 13.04 -2.17 9.45
C LEU A 196 12.70 -2.92 8.16
N MET A 197 11.87 -2.35 7.29
CA MET A 197 11.58 -2.91 5.97
C MET A 197 12.85 -3.05 5.12
N ALA A 198 13.76 -2.07 5.17
CA ALA A 198 15.04 -2.12 4.46
C ALA A 198 15.93 -3.27 4.94
N THR A 199 15.90 -3.60 6.24
CA THR A 199 16.67 -4.71 6.82
C THR A 199 16.21 -6.06 6.28
N TYR A 200 14.90 -6.24 6.04
CA TYR A 200 14.43 -7.48 5.44
C TYR A 200 14.49 -7.46 3.90
N ALA A 201 14.34 -6.30 3.28
CA ALA A 201 14.56 -6.13 1.85
C ALA A 201 15.96 -6.59 1.41
N SER A 202 17.01 -6.34 2.19
CA SER A 202 18.36 -6.83 1.87
C SER A 202 18.42 -8.36 1.84
N VAL A 203 17.78 -9.04 2.79
CA VAL A 203 17.70 -10.52 2.80
C VAL A 203 16.97 -11.05 1.57
N LEU A 204 15.93 -10.37 1.11
CA LEU A 204 15.21 -10.74 -0.11
C LEU A 204 16.08 -10.53 -1.36
N VAL A 205 16.84 -9.43 -1.42
CA VAL A 205 17.81 -9.17 -2.49
C VAL A 205 18.90 -10.24 -2.54
N ASP A 206 19.48 -10.61 -1.40
CA ASP A 206 20.50 -11.67 -1.32
C ASP A 206 19.96 -13.02 -1.78
N GLN A 207 18.64 -13.22 -1.64
CA GLN A 207 17.91 -14.38 -2.13
C GLN A 207 17.39 -14.22 -3.56
N SER A 208 17.84 -13.22 -4.31
CA SER A 208 17.45 -12.97 -5.71
C SER A 208 15.94 -12.72 -5.92
N PHE A 209 15.25 -12.18 -4.90
CA PHE A 209 13.91 -11.64 -5.10
C PHE A 209 13.98 -10.31 -5.84
N GLN A 210 12.99 -10.07 -6.69
CA GLN A 210 12.80 -8.80 -7.37
C GLN A 210 11.64 -8.05 -6.75
N ARG A 211 11.87 -6.77 -6.43
CA ARG A 211 10.80 -5.88 -5.95
C ARG A 211 9.88 -5.50 -7.11
N GLY A 212 8.58 -5.70 -6.93
CA GLY A 212 7.56 -5.21 -7.86
C GLY A 212 7.61 -3.70 -7.96
N TRP A 213 7.53 -3.16 -9.18
CA TRP A 213 7.62 -1.72 -9.45
C TRP A 213 6.51 -0.89 -8.79
N PHE A 214 5.39 -1.53 -8.50
CA PHE A 214 4.22 -0.95 -7.82
C PHE A 214 4.34 -0.99 -6.29
N SER A 215 5.45 -1.49 -5.74
CA SER A 215 5.71 -1.40 -4.30
C SER A 215 5.68 0.06 -3.84
N THR A 216 5.02 0.29 -2.72
CA THR A 216 4.87 1.60 -2.09
C THR A 216 5.83 1.74 -0.91
N ASN A 217 5.75 2.86 -0.21
CA ASN A 217 6.55 3.07 1.01
C ASN A 217 5.98 2.26 2.19
N THR A 218 4.72 1.86 2.12
CA THR A 218 4.03 1.11 3.17
C THR A 218 3.89 -0.37 2.87
N ASP A 219 3.94 -0.76 1.59
CA ASP A 219 3.67 -2.11 1.11
C ASP A 219 4.64 -2.47 -0.03
N GLN A 220 5.57 -3.38 0.24
CA GLN A 220 6.54 -3.86 -0.73
C GLN A 220 6.25 -5.30 -1.13
N PHE A 221 6.22 -5.55 -2.43
CA PHE A 221 5.94 -6.84 -3.01
C PHE A 221 7.21 -7.39 -3.65
N TRP A 222 7.61 -8.59 -3.25
CA TRP A 222 8.86 -9.21 -3.68
C TRP A 222 8.58 -10.56 -4.30
N PHE A 223 9.14 -10.82 -5.48
CA PHE A 223 8.82 -12.00 -6.28
C PHE A 223 10.07 -12.80 -6.63
N ARG A 224 9.97 -14.13 -6.55
CA ARG A 224 10.97 -15.07 -7.06
C ARG A 224 10.29 -16.37 -7.49
N GLY A 225 10.20 -16.59 -8.81
CA GLY A 225 9.48 -17.74 -9.36
C GLY A 225 8.03 -17.76 -8.88
N ASP A 226 7.68 -18.82 -8.15
CA ASP A 226 6.33 -19.06 -7.62
C ASP A 226 6.16 -18.62 -6.15
N THR A 227 7.07 -17.79 -5.65
CA THR A 227 7.01 -17.22 -4.30
C THR A 227 6.82 -15.71 -4.35
N CYS A 228 5.88 -15.23 -3.52
CA CYS A 228 5.68 -13.83 -3.20
C CYS A 228 6.00 -13.60 -1.73
N VAL A 229 6.76 -12.54 -1.44
CA VAL A 229 6.93 -12.01 -0.10
C VAL A 229 6.33 -10.61 -0.06
N LEU A 230 5.34 -10.41 0.79
CA LEU A 230 4.77 -9.10 1.10
C LEU A 230 5.45 -8.57 2.35
N LEU A 231 5.91 -7.33 2.30
CA LEU A 231 6.32 -6.54 3.45
C LEU A 231 5.39 -5.36 3.61
N SER A 232 4.71 -5.28 4.73
CA SER A 232 3.73 -4.23 4.96
C SER A 232 3.93 -3.61 6.33
N ARG A 233 3.62 -2.32 6.44
CA ARG A 233 3.42 -1.68 7.74
C ARG A 233 2.28 -2.43 8.43
N ASN A 234 2.39 -2.64 9.73
CA ASN A 234 1.22 -3.11 10.45
C ASN A 234 0.19 -1.97 10.53
N TRP A 235 -0.93 -2.13 9.82
CA TRP A 235 -2.03 -1.16 9.82
C TRP A 235 -3.06 -1.43 10.92
N ASP A 236 -2.84 -2.44 11.77
CA ASP A 236 -3.70 -2.76 12.91
C ASP A 236 -3.66 -1.63 13.96
N ALA A 237 -4.75 -0.88 14.05
CA ALA A 237 -4.90 0.22 14.99
C ALA A 237 -4.98 -0.25 16.46
N ASP A 238 -5.35 -1.51 16.70
CA ASP A 238 -5.45 -2.12 18.02
C ASP A 238 -4.15 -2.86 18.40
N GLY A 239 -3.34 -3.21 17.41
CA GLY A 239 -2.09 -3.98 17.53
C GLY A 239 -0.86 -3.09 17.74
N ILE A 240 -0.72 -2.51 18.94
CA ILE A 240 0.39 -1.61 19.33
C ILE A 240 1.79 -2.27 19.33
N TRP A 241 1.91 -3.54 18.94
CA TRP A 241 3.09 -4.36 19.22
C TRP A 241 3.96 -4.70 18.01
N ASP A 242 3.43 -4.76 16.78
CA ASP A 242 4.23 -5.12 15.61
C ASP A 242 4.36 -3.93 14.65
N LEU A 243 5.58 -3.59 14.22
CA LEU A 243 5.83 -2.44 13.33
C LEU A 243 5.78 -2.82 11.84
N VAL A 244 6.33 -3.99 11.52
CA VAL A 244 6.41 -4.52 10.15
C VAL A 244 5.91 -5.96 10.15
N VAL A 245 5.07 -6.27 9.16
CA VAL A 245 4.54 -7.62 8.92
C VAL A 245 5.05 -8.11 7.57
N GLY A 246 5.83 -9.18 7.61
CA GLY A 246 6.20 -9.99 6.46
C GLY A 246 5.22 -11.13 6.25
N ARG A 247 4.77 -11.37 5.02
CA ARG A 247 3.98 -12.55 4.66
C ARG A 247 4.64 -13.29 3.51
N ILE A 248 4.73 -14.60 3.63
CA ILE A 248 5.43 -15.45 2.68
C ILE A 248 4.41 -16.38 2.02
N GLY A 249 4.10 -16.12 0.76
CA GLY A 249 3.20 -16.91 -0.07
C GLY A 249 4.01 -17.72 -1.08
N SER A 250 3.85 -19.05 -1.11
CA SER A 250 4.67 -19.89 -1.99
C SER A 250 3.99 -21.18 -2.37
N TYR A 251 3.92 -21.49 -3.66
CA TYR A 251 3.44 -22.80 -4.13
C TYR A 251 4.43 -23.93 -3.82
N ASP A 252 5.69 -23.61 -3.51
CA ASP A 252 6.68 -24.52 -2.94
C ASP A 252 6.74 -24.32 -1.40
N PRO A 253 6.24 -25.27 -0.59
CA PRO A 253 6.30 -25.17 0.87
C PRO A 253 7.72 -25.08 1.44
N ALA A 254 8.66 -25.85 0.89
CA ALA A 254 10.04 -25.88 1.40
C ALA A 254 10.74 -24.54 1.20
N GLN A 255 10.47 -23.88 0.07
CA GLN A 255 10.92 -22.52 -0.18
C GLN A 255 10.33 -21.51 0.82
N GLY A 256 9.03 -21.63 1.14
CA GLY A 256 8.37 -20.77 2.11
C GLY A 256 8.97 -20.89 3.52
N GLU A 257 9.21 -22.12 3.97
CA GLU A 257 9.83 -22.44 5.26
C GLU A 257 11.28 -21.93 5.34
N ALA A 258 12.06 -22.10 4.27
CA ALA A 258 13.44 -21.63 4.21
C ALA A 258 13.55 -20.10 4.35
N ILE A 259 12.61 -19.35 3.76
CA ILE A 259 12.55 -17.89 3.89
C ILE A 259 12.16 -17.51 5.32
N ALA A 260 11.13 -18.15 5.89
CA ALA A 260 10.71 -17.89 7.27
C ALA A 260 11.86 -18.16 8.27
N ALA A 261 12.57 -19.27 8.13
CA ALA A 261 13.72 -19.60 8.96
C ALA A 261 14.90 -18.60 8.78
N HIS A 262 14.99 -17.91 7.65
CA HIS A 262 15.95 -16.81 7.48
C HIS A 262 15.45 -15.55 8.20
N MET A 263 14.16 -15.22 8.11
CA MET A 263 13.55 -14.12 8.85
C MET A 263 13.74 -14.24 10.35
N GLU A 264 13.56 -15.44 10.91
CA GLU A 264 13.77 -15.69 12.33
C GLU A 264 15.21 -15.45 12.77
N ARG A 265 16.18 -15.85 11.93
CA ARG A 265 17.61 -15.61 12.20
C ARG A 265 17.99 -14.14 12.26
N ILE A 266 17.22 -13.26 11.60
CA ILE A 266 17.42 -11.81 11.63
C ILE A 266 16.46 -11.11 12.61
N GLY A 267 15.78 -11.86 13.48
CA GLY A 267 15.04 -11.34 14.62
C GLY A 267 13.52 -11.19 14.45
N PHE A 268 12.94 -11.60 13.33
CA PHE A 268 11.49 -11.69 13.21
C PHE A 268 10.95 -12.89 14.00
N THR A 269 9.69 -12.82 14.42
CA THR A 269 8.95 -13.97 14.92
C THR A 269 8.02 -14.46 13.83
N CYS A 270 8.25 -15.67 13.32
CA CYS A 270 7.42 -16.26 12.29
C CYS A 270 6.39 -17.23 12.87
N LYS A 271 5.15 -17.11 12.40
CA LYS A 271 4.05 -18.03 12.69
C LYS A 271 3.61 -18.70 11.39
N PRO A 272 3.26 -20.00 11.41
CA PRO A 272 2.67 -20.65 10.25
C PRO A 272 1.40 -19.91 9.79
N GLY A 273 1.18 -19.81 8.48
CA GLY A 273 -0.04 -19.22 7.92
C GLY A 273 -1.28 -20.08 8.23
N LEU A 274 -2.47 -19.48 8.30
CA LEU A 274 -3.72 -20.18 8.64
C LEU A 274 -3.97 -21.44 7.77
N ASP A 275 -3.59 -21.40 6.49
CA ASP A 275 -3.71 -22.54 5.56
C ASP A 275 -2.77 -23.71 5.92
N SER A 276 -1.64 -23.44 6.56
CA SER A 276 -0.72 -24.48 7.02
C SER A 276 -1.20 -25.18 8.29
N ILE A 277 -2.04 -24.52 9.09
CA ILE A 277 -2.65 -25.10 10.30
C ILE A 277 -3.79 -26.05 9.92
N LEU A 278 -4.59 -25.69 8.91
CA LEU A 278 -5.71 -26.50 8.44
C LEU A 278 -5.27 -27.75 7.65
N ASN A 279 -4.07 -27.74 7.08
CA ASN A 279 -3.50 -28.85 6.31
C ASN A 279 -2.40 -29.62 7.05
N ALA A 280 -2.11 -29.28 8.31
CA ALA A 280 -1.20 -30.08 9.12
C ALA A 280 -1.81 -31.48 9.29
N PRO A 281 -1.08 -32.56 8.95
CA PRO A 281 -1.57 -33.90 9.27
C PRO A 281 -1.80 -33.93 10.78
N LEU A 282 -3.04 -34.24 11.17
CA LEU A 282 -3.38 -34.51 12.57
C LEU A 282 -2.33 -35.49 13.08
N GLN A 283 -1.40 -35.02 13.90
CA GLN A 283 -0.46 -35.91 14.55
C GLN A 283 -1.33 -36.83 15.40
N GLY A 284 -1.47 -38.06 14.92
CA GLY A 284 -2.22 -39.11 15.58
C GLY A 284 -1.67 -39.23 16.98
N GLY A 285 -2.46 -38.78 17.95
CA GLY A 285 -2.25 -39.11 19.35
C GLY A 285 -2.15 -40.62 19.41
N THR A 286 -0.94 -41.11 19.70
CA THR A 286 -0.76 -42.50 20.09
C THR A 286 -1.34 -42.62 21.51
N PRO A 287 -2.13 -43.67 21.78
CA PRO A 287 -3.00 -43.78 22.96
C PRO A 287 -2.25 -43.78 24.29
#